data_AF-A0A955N5Y9-F1
#
_entry.id   AF-A0A955N5Y9-F1
#
_cell.length_a   1.000
_cell.length_b   1.000
_cell.length_c   1.000
_cell.angle_alpha   90.00
_cell.angle_beta   90.00
_cell.angle_gamma   90.00
#
_symmetry.space_group_name_H-M   'P 1'
#
loop_
_entity.id
_entity.type
_entity.pdbx_description
1 polymer ?
#
loop_
_entity_poly.entity_id
_entity_poly.type
_entity_poly.pdbx_seq_one_letter_code
_entity_poly.pdbx_strand_id
1 'polypeptide(L)'
;MPRNNSAEKNSGTRGRNATQPSQIPHAGWWDILLRVKDQISQDNVSIVAAGVAFYAVLALFPALAAIVSLYGLFTEASDIQQQIASLSSFLPLDTQTLIQEQLTTISTSGQSALSFGAIGGLLFA
;
A
#
# COMPACT_ATOMS: atom_id res chain seq x y z
N MET A 1 -0.94 52.09 -38.75
CA MET A 1 -0.33 51.17 -37.75
C MET A 1 -0.54 49.74 -38.24
N PRO A 2 0.49 49.01 -38.68
CA PRO A 2 0.33 47.61 -39.10
C PRO A 2 0.17 46.72 -37.85
N ARG A 3 -0.94 45.99 -37.77
CA ARG A 3 -1.17 44.98 -36.73
C ARG A 3 -0.17 43.84 -36.94
N ASN A 4 0.60 43.55 -35.89
CA ASN A 4 1.63 42.52 -35.85
C ASN A 4 1.03 41.11 -36.12
N ASN A 5 1.29 40.56 -37.31
CA ASN A 5 0.86 39.22 -37.76
C ASN A 5 1.43 38.02 -36.96
N SER A 6 2.28 38.26 -35.96
CA SER A 6 2.95 37.19 -35.20
C SER A 6 2.05 36.52 -34.15
N ALA A 7 0.99 37.20 -33.72
CA ALA A 7 0.10 36.72 -32.65
C ALA A 7 -0.92 35.68 -33.15
N GLU A 8 -1.39 35.79 -34.39
CA GLU A 8 -2.33 34.83 -34.99
C GLU A 8 -1.67 33.51 -35.41
N LYS A 9 -0.40 33.53 -35.83
CA LYS A 9 0.29 32.31 -36.28
C LYS A 9 0.59 31.31 -35.15
N ASN A 10 0.55 31.76 -33.89
CA ASN A 10 0.85 30.95 -32.71
C ASN A 10 -0.39 30.43 -31.94
N SER A 11 -1.59 30.91 -32.27
CA SER A 11 -2.82 30.51 -31.56
C SER A 11 -3.25 29.08 -31.90
N GLY A 12 -2.98 28.60 -33.12
CA GLY A 12 -3.19 27.21 -33.54
C GLY A 12 -2.19 26.20 -32.95
N THR A 13 -0.99 26.64 -32.58
CA THR A 13 0.14 25.74 -32.20
C THR A 13 0.09 25.24 -30.76
N ARG A 14 -0.76 25.83 -29.90
CA ARG A 14 -0.84 25.50 -28.47
C ARG A 14 -2.17 24.86 -28.05
N GLY A 15 -3.02 24.47 -29.00
CA GLY A 15 -4.26 23.72 -28.72
C GLY A 15 -5.33 24.50 -27.95
N ARG A 16 -5.33 25.84 -27.99
CA ARG A 16 -6.26 26.68 -27.20
C ARG A 16 -7.74 26.52 -27.55
N ASN A 17 -8.02 25.99 -28.74
CA ASN A 17 -9.37 25.67 -29.22
C ASN A 17 -9.64 24.15 -29.26
N ALA A 18 -8.79 23.34 -28.62
CA ALA A 18 -9.00 21.89 -28.54
C ALA A 18 -10.23 21.60 -27.68
N THR A 19 -11.29 21.08 -28.29
CA THR A 19 -12.51 20.66 -27.58
C THR A 19 -12.40 19.26 -26.99
N GLN A 20 -11.36 18.52 -27.38
CA GLN A 20 -11.08 17.17 -26.92
C GLN A 20 -9.56 16.98 -26.67
N PRO A 21 -9.15 16.23 -25.63
CA PRO A 21 -7.74 16.14 -25.20
C PRO A 21 -6.78 15.62 -26.28
N SER A 22 -7.28 14.79 -27.21
CA SER A 22 -6.50 14.24 -28.34
C SER A 22 -6.09 15.28 -29.38
N GLN A 23 -6.72 16.47 -29.38
CA GLN A 23 -6.40 17.56 -30.30
C GLN A 23 -5.32 18.51 -29.75
N ILE A 24 -4.82 18.27 -28.55
CA ILE A 24 -3.80 19.12 -27.92
C ILE A 24 -2.43 18.74 -28.50
N PRO A 25 -1.75 19.65 -29.21
CA PRO A 25 -0.41 19.40 -29.72
C PRO A 25 0.59 19.28 -28.55
N HIS A 26 1.73 18.63 -28.78
CA HIS A 26 2.74 18.39 -27.73
C HIS A 26 3.18 19.66 -26.97
N ALA A 27 3.25 20.81 -27.65
CA ALA A 27 3.53 22.09 -27.00
C ALA A 27 2.43 22.54 -26.02
N GLY A 28 1.15 22.23 -26.30
CA GLY A 28 0.04 22.49 -25.38
C GLY A 28 0.04 21.57 -24.16
N TRP A 29 0.47 20.31 -24.32
CA TRP A 29 0.68 19.39 -23.19
C TRP A 29 1.78 19.89 -22.23
N TRP A 30 2.83 20.50 -22.77
CA TRP A 30 3.87 21.13 -21.96
C TRP A 30 3.33 22.32 -21.15
N ASP A 31 2.51 23.17 -21.78
CA ASP A 31 1.84 24.29 -21.09
C ASP A 31 0.91 23.79 -19.97
N ILE A 32 0.19 22.68 -20.19
CA ILE A 32 -0.67 22.06 -19.17
C ILE A 32 0.18 21.54 -18.01
N LEU A 33 1.28 20.85 -18.29
CA LEU A 33 2.15 20.28 -17.26
C LEU A 33 2.76 21.39 -16.39
N LEU A 34 3.23 22.48 -17.01
CA LEU A 34 3.71 23.66 -16.29
C LEU A 34 2.62 24.28 -15.40
N ARG A 35 1.39 24.42 -15.92
CA ARG A 35 0.27 24.95 -15.14
C ARG A 35 -0.11 24.05 -13.98
N VAL A 36 -0.10 22.73 -14.17
CA VAL A 36 -0.37 21.75 -13.11
C VAL A 36 0.70 21.84 -12.02
N LYS A 37 1.99 21.96 -12.39
CA LYS A 37 3.07 22.16 -11.43
C LYS A 37 2.84 23.42 -10.58
N ASP A 38 2.48 24.53 -11.21
CA ASP A 38 2.22 25.79 -10.50
C ASP A 38 0.99 25.66 -9.58
N GLN A 39 -0.03 24.90 -9.99
CA GLN A 39 -1.22 24.64 -9.20
C GLN A 39 -0.94 23.73 -8.00
N ILE A 40 -0.12 22.69 -8.16
CA ILE A 40 0.34 21.80 -7.07
C ILE A 40 0.98 22.62 -5.94
N SER A 41 1.76 23.63 -6.30
CA SER A 41 2.39 24.52 -5.32
C SER A 41 1.38 25.48 -4.66
N GLN A 42 0.47 26.06 -5.44
CA GLN A 42 -0.54 27.01 -4.93
C GLN A 42 -1.52 26.32 -3.97
N ASP A 43 -1.95 25.10 -4.30
CA ASP A 43 -2.94 24.34 -3.54
C ASP A 43 -2.30 23.52 -2.40
N ASN A 44 -1.01 23.70 -2.12
CA ASN A 44 -0.25 22.98 -1.08
C ASN A 44 -0.36 21.45 -1.16
N VAL A 45 -0.61 20.91 -2.36
CA VAL A 45 -0.86 19.47 -2.60
C VAL A 45 0.35 18.65 -2.14
N SER A 46 1.57 19.18 -2.26
CA SER A 46 2.79 18.53 -1.80
C SER A 46 2.77 18.23 -0.29
N ILE A 47 2.24 19.14 0.53
CA ILE A 47 2.16 18.96 1.99
C ILE A 47 1.11 17.89 2.34
N VAL A 48 -0.04 17.94 1.67
CA VAL A 48 -1.08 16.91 1.83
C VAL A 48 -0.55 15.54 1.41
N ALA A 49 0.12 15.45 0.26
CA ALA A 49 0.72 14.22 -0.24
C ALA A 49 1.80 13.68 0.71
N ALA A 50 2.64 14.55 1.29
CA ALA A 50 3.59 14.15 2.32
C ALA A 50 2.89 13.58 3.57
N GLY A 51 1.79 14.19 4.00
CA GLY A 51 0.95 13.67 5.08
C GLY A 51 0.37 12.29 4.77
N VAL A 52 -0.19 12.10 3.56
CA VAL A 52 -0.71 10.79 3.10
C VAL A 52 0.39 9.74 3.05
N ALA A 53 1.58 10.07 2.53
CA ALA A 53 2.71 9.16 2.48
C ALA A 53 3.19 8.76 3.89
N PHE A 54 3.25 9.72 4.82
CA PHE A 54 3.58 9.44 6.22
C PHE A 54 2.56 8.50 6.87
N TYR A 55 1.27 8.78 6.72
CA TYR A 55 0.21 7.90 7.25
C TYR A 55 0.23 6.52 6.62
N ALA A 56 0.56 6.40 5.33
CA ALA A 56 0.70 5.11 4.66
C ALA A 56 1.83 4.26 5.27
N VAL A 57 2.97 4.88 5.63
CA VAL A 57 4.07 4.19 6.32
C VAL A 57 3.67 3.81 7.74
N LEU A 58 3.00 4.68 8.49
CA LEU A 58 2.50 4.35 9.84
C LEU A 58 1.47 3.20 9.81
N ALA A 59 0.60 3.17 8.81
CA ALA A 59 -0.40 2.13 8.62
C ALA A 59 0.18 0.78 8.17
N LEU A 60 1.49 0.71 7.86
CA LEU A 60 2.13 -0.51 7.36
C LEU A 60 2.02 -1.66 8.38
N PHE A 61 2.28 -1.41 9.66
CA PHE A 61 2.23 -2.46 10.68
C PHE A 61 0.81 -3.00 10.92
N PRO A 62 -0.23 -2.16 11.12
CA PRO A 62 -1.60 -2.63 11.18
C PRO A 62 -2.04 -3.39 9.92
N ALA A 63 -1.64 -2.92 8.74
CA ALA A 63 -1.96 -3.58 7.48
C ALA A 63 -1.32 -4.98 7.39
N LEU A 64 -0.05 -5.12 7.79
CA LEU A 64 0.62 -6.42 7.86
C LEU A 64 -0.05 -7.36 8.86
N ALA A 65 -0.42 -6.86 10.04
CA ALA A 65 -1.14 -7.65 11.05
C ALA A 65 -2.50 -8.13 10.52
N ALA A 66 -3.24 -7.28 9.81
CA ALA A 66 -4.49 -7.64 9.16
C ALA A 66 -4.29 -8.72 8.09
N ILE A 67 -3.26 -8.60 7.24
CA ILE A 67 -2.93 -9.58 6.21
C ILE A 67 -2.59 -10.94 6.84
N VAL A 68 -1.74 -10.98 7.87
CA VAL A 68 -1.37 -12.22 8.57
C VAL A 68 -2.58 -12.84 9.27
N SER A 69 -3.41 -12.02 9.92
CA SER A 69 -4.64 -12.47 10.57
C SER A 69 -5.61 -13.11 9.56
N LEU A 70 -5.81 -12.47 8.40
CA LEU A 70 -6.60 -13.02 7.30
C LEU A 70 -5.99 -14.31 6.75
N TYR A 71 -4.67 -14.38 6.58
CA TYR A 71 -3.98 -15.58 6.13
C TYR A 71 -4.20 -16.76 7.10
N GLY A 72 -4.13 -16.49 8.41
CA GLY A 72 -4.41 -17.48 9.46
C GLY A 72 -5.84 -18.02 9.47
N LEU A 73 -6.81 -17.32 8.87
CA LEU A 73 -8.19 -17.83 8.73
C LEU A 73 -8.33 -18.89 7.63
N PHE A 74 -7.46 -18.88 6.61
CA PHE A 74 -7.51 -19.81 5.49
C PHE A 74 -6.49 -20.95 5.61
N THR A 75 -5.43 -20.77 6.40
CA THR A 75 -4.50 -21.86 6.75
C THR A 75 -4.94 -22.52 8.05
N GLU A 76 -5.55 -23.70 7.97
CA GLU A 76 -5.73 -24.54 9.16
C GLU A 76 -4.36 -25.05 9.64
N ALA A 77 -4.10 -24.98 10.94
CA ALA A 77 -2.92 -25.58 11.57
C ALA A 77 -2.81 -27.11 11.32
N SER A 78 -3.85 -27.74 10.77
CA SER A 78 -3.92 -29.15 10.41
C SER A 78 -2.95 -29.53 9.28
N ASP A 79 -2.72 -28.64 8.30
CA ASP A 79 -1.77 -28.88 7.19
C ASP A 79 -0.31 -28.90 7.69
N ILE A 80 0.02 -28.02 8.64
CA ILE A 80 1.36 -27.93 9.24
C ILE A 80 1.65 -29.16 10.11
N GLN A 81 0.65 -29.68 10.82
CA GLN A 81 0.81 -30.89 11.64
C GLN A 81 1.08 -32.14 10.80
N GLN A 82 0.41 -32.32 9.65
CA GLN A 82 0.67 -33.47 8.77
C GLN A 82 2.08 -33.40 8.16
N GLN A 83 2.55 -32.21 7.79
CA GLN A 83 3.91 -32.03 7.28
C GLN A 83 4.98 -32.28 8.35
N ILE A 84 4.79 -31.79 9.58
CA ILE A 84 5.73 -32.05 10.67
C ILE A 84 5.69 -33.52 11.11
N ALA A 85 4.53 -34.19 11.11
CA ALA A 85 4.42 -35.60 11.43
C ALA A 85 5.14 -36.51 10.40
N SER A 86 5.20 -36.10 9.13
CA SER A 86 5.97 -36.83 8.13
C SER A 86 7.48 -36.71 8.36
N LEU A 87 7.95 -35.56 8.85
CA LEU A 87 9.36 -35.28 9.15
C LEU A 87 9.81 -35.83 10.53
N SER A 88 8.89 -35.97 11.49
CA SER A 88 9.18 -36.46 12.84
C SER A 88 9.61 -37.93 12.86
N SER A 89 9.25 -38.71 11.83
CA SER A 89 9.69 -40.10 11.65
C SER A 89 11.22 -40.26 11.56
N PHE A 90 11.95 -39.18 11.24
CA PHE A 90 13.41 -39.14 11.18
C PHE A 90 14.07 -38.49 12.42
N LEU A 91 13.27 -38.02 13.38
CA LEU A 91 13.75 -37.30 14.56
C LEU A 91 13.75 -38.19 15.82
N PRO A 92 14.76 -38.09 16.70
CA PRO A 92 14.79 -38.78 18.00
C PRO A 92 13.56 -38.49 18.87
N LEU A 93 13.11 -39.46 19.68
CA LEU A 93 11.90 -39.37 20.51
C LEU A 93 11.84 -38.09 21.37
N ASP A 94 12.96 -37.68 21.96
CA ASP A 94 13.03 -36.49 22.84
C ASP A 94 12.77 -35.17 22.08
N THR A 95 13.07 -35.12 20.78
CA THR A 95 12.76 -33.94 19.96
C THR A 95 11.31 -33.90 19.50
N GLN A 96 10.63 -35.05 19.42
CA GLN A 96 9.21 -35.11 19.05
C GLN A 96 8.32 -34.57 20.16
N THR A 97 8.62 -34.91 21.43
CA THR A 97 7.88 -34.43 22.60
C THR A 97 8.02 -32.92 22.79
N LEU A 98 9.23 -32.37 22.65
CA LEU A 98 9.47 -30.92 22.71
C LEU A 98 8.68 -30.16 21.62
N ILE A 99 8.68 -30.66 20.39
CA ILE A 99 7.95 -30.03 19.29
C ILE A 99 6.43 -30.12 19.51
N GLN A 100 5.91 -31.25 20.00
CA GLN A 100 4.49 -31.41 20.31
C GLN A 100 4.03 -30.46 21.44
N GLU A 101 4.80 -30.34 22.53
CA GLU A 101 4.48 -29.39 23.60
C GLU A 101 4.47 -27.94 23.08
N GLN A 102 5.42 -27.58 22.21
CA GLN A 102 5.50 -26.25 21.65
C GLN A 102 4.32 -25.96 20.70
N LEU A 103 3.96 -26.92 19.84
CA LEU A 103 2.81 -26.82 18.93
C LEU A 103 1.49 -26.73 19.69
N THR A 104 1.34 -27.52 20.75
CA THR A 104 0.16 -27.47 21.64
C THR A 104 0.09 -26.10 22.31
N THR A 105 1.21 -25.58 22.81
CA THR A 105 1.25 -24.24 23.42
C THR A 105 0.86 -23.16 22.42
N ILE A 106 1.38 -23.17 21.19
CA ILE A 106 1.06 -22.18 20.16
C ILE A 106 -0.41 -22.27 19.74
N SER A 107 -0.93 -23.48 19.51
CA SER A 107 -2.34 -23.70 19.14
C SER A 107 -3.33 -23.29 20.23
N THR A 108 -2.92 -23.40 21.51
CA THR A 108 -3.79 -23.07 22.64
C THR A 108 -3.62 -21.61 23.11
N SER A 109 -2.45 -21.00 22.85
CA SER A 109 -2.08 -19.66 23.31
C SER A 109 -2.21 -18.56 22.24
N GLY A 110 -2.39 -18.93 20.97
CA GLY A 110 -2.45 -18.02 19.82
C GLY A 110 -3.64 -17.05 19.80
N GLN A 111 -4.71 -17.31 20.56
CA GLN A 111 -5.92 -16.48 20.50
C GLN A 111 -5.95 -15.34 21.52
N SER A 112 -5.42 -15.53 22.74
CA SER A 112 -5.65 -14.58 23.85
C SER A 112 -4.61 -13.47 23.95
N ALA A 113 -3.31 -13.77 23.83
CA ALA A 113 -2.27 -12.74 23.97
C ALA A 113 -2.24 -11.77 22.77
N LEU A 114 -2.52 -12.29 21.56
CA LEU A 114 -2.56 -11.50 20.33
C LEU A 114 -3.79 -10.56 20.29
N SER A 115 -4.94 -10.99 20.86
CA SER A 115 -6.15 -10.17 20.91
C SER A 115 -6.10 -9.07 21.98
N PHE A 116 -5.50 -9.31 23.16
CA PHE A 116 -5.27 -8.23 24.13
C PHE A 116 -4.29 -7.17 23.60
N GLY A 117 -3.21 -7.59 22.92
CA GLY A 117 -2.27 -6.67 22.28
C GLY A 117 -2.91 -5.86 21.15
N ALA A 118 -3.75 -6.51 20.33
CA ALA A 118 -4.48 -5.84 19.26
C ALA A 118 -5.54 -4.86 19.78
N ILE A 119 -6.33 -5.24 20.78
CA ILE A 119 -7.34 -4.34 21.41
C ILE A 119 -6.64 -3.16 22.09
N GLY A 120 -5.56 -3.42 22.83
CA GLY A 120 -4.74 -2.36 23.44
C GLY A 120 -4.19 -1.40 22.39
N GLY A 121 -3.65 -1.93 21.29
CA GLY A 121 -3.16 -1.11 20.17
C GLY A 121 -4.27 -0.28 19.51
N LEU A 122 -5.49 -0.80 19.39
CA LEU A 122 -6.62 -0.12 18.75
C LEU A 122 -7.26 0.95 19.65
N LEU A 123 -7.19 0.79 20.98
CA LEU A 123 -7.69 1.78 21.95
C LEU A 123 -6.75 2.97 22.14
N PHE A 124 -5.44 2.76 21.95
CA PHE A 124 -4.41 3.80 22.11
C PHE A 124 -3.88 4.35 20.78
N ALA A 125 -4.36 3.85 19.64
CA ALA A 125 -4.08 4.40 18.30
C ALA A 125 -5.04 5.52 17.91
#